data_AF-A0A093B8Y1-F1
#
_entry.id   AF-A0A093B8Y1-F1
#
_cell.length_a   1.000
_cell.length_b   1.000
_cell.length_c   1.000
_cell.angle_alpha   90.00
_cell.angle_beta   90.00
_cell.angle_gamma   90.00
#
_symmetry.space_group_name_H-M   'P 1'
#
loop_
_entity.id
_entity.type
_entity.pdbx_description
1 polymer ?
#
loop_
_entity_poly.entity_id
_entity_poly.type
_entity_poly.pdbx_seq_one_letter_code
_entity_poly.pdbx_strand_id
1 'polypeptide(L)'
;EDLGVRHRLWVYSGRRGVHCWVCDDAVRRWSPALRAAAVEYLTLVKGGAETVKKVNISEPIHPFISSCPRGYPSQSSFMPVLDLEQGGLWGRVGLAVPVIGLDRPSQHREPLQGEFPRKRDSVQRWELLKGRMERTRVRAGKSAPCYADWEIMLQFCFPRLDINVSKGLGHLLKSPFSVHPKTGRISVPLDLQRLDQFDPFAVPTISSLCHELDTAGDDGEQEDGAETEPKRRARDYKKTSLAPYVRIFEQFVEEMERARRGERLRRSDLQGDF
;
A
#
# COMPACT_ATOMS: atom_id res chain seq x y z
N GLU A 1 4.83 11.77 5.78
CA GLU A 1 4.87 13.07 6.48
C GLU A 1 5.23 12.85 7.94
N ASP A 2 4.43 12.10 8.70
CA ASP A 2 4.58 11.85 10.14
C ASP A 2 5.97 11.38 10.57
N LEU A 3 6.56 10.42 9.84
CA LEU A 3 7.88 9.86 10.16
C LEU A 3 9.04 10.62 9.52
N GLY A 4 8.78 11.68 8.75
CA GLY A 4 9.81 12.48 8.06
C GLY A 4 10.62 11.74 6.98
N VAL A 5 10.26 10.50 6.64
CA VAL A 5 10.97 9.68 5.65
C VAL A 5 10.81 10.24 4.25
N ARG A 6 11.86 10.20 3.43
CA ARG A 6 11.89 10.81 2.09
C ARG A 6 12.06 9.77 1.00
N HIS A 7 13.02 8.86 1.15
CA HIS A 7 13.43 7.94 0.10
C HIS A 7 12.65 6.63 0.21
N ARG A 8 11.51 6.55 -0.49
CA ARG A 8 10.62 5.38 -0.48
C ARG A 8 10.52 4.78 -1.88
N LEU A 9 10.92 3.53 -2.03
CA LEU A 9 10.77 2.75 -3.26
C LEU A 9 9.71 1.67 -3.06
N TRP A 10 8.56 1.83 -3.71
CA TRP A 10 7.53 0.80 -3.75
C TRP A 10 7.75 -0.13 -4.93
N VAL A 11 7.59 -1.42 -4.71
CA VAL A 11 7.92 -2.47 -5.68
C VAL A 11 6.81 -3.51 -5.72
N TYR A 12 6.33 -3.84 -6.91
CA TYR A 12 5.42 -4.95 -7.10
C TYR A 12 6.09 -6.28 -6.75
N SER A 13 5.42 -7.14 -5.99
CA SER A 13 5.97 -8.45 -5.57
C SER A 13 6.11 -9.48 -6.71
N GLY A 14 5.57 -9.19 -7.89
CA GLY A 14 5.44 -10.13 -9.01
C GLY A 14 4.16 -10.98 -9.00
N ARG A 15 3.30 -10.83 -7.97
CA ARG A 15 2.01 -11.56 -7.91
C ARG A 15 0.83 -10.74 -7.37
N ARG A 16 0.73 -10.57 -6.04
CA ARG A 16 -0.50 -10.09 -5.37
C ARG A 16 -0.28 -9.10 -4.23
N GLY A 17 0.93 -8.56 -4.15
CA GLY A 17 1.32 -7.64 -3.09
C GLY A 17 2.40 -6.68 -3.56
N VAL A 18 2.78 -5.78 -2.67
CA VAL A 18 3.80 -4.76 -2.90
C VAL A 18 4.73 -4.71 -1.70
N HIS A 19 5.98 -4.31 -1.92
CA HIS A 19 6.98 -4.08 -0.89
C HIS A 19 7.37 -2.60 -0.89
N CYS A 20 7.69 -2.06 0.28
CA CYS A 20 8.22 -0.70 0.40
C CYS A 20 9.62 -0.75 1.00
N TRP A 21 10.57 -0.15 0.29
CA TRP A 21 11.95 0.04 0.75
C TRP A 21 12.11 1.50 1.18
N VAL A 22 12.33 1.72 2.48
CA VAL A 22 12.65 3.05 3.02
C VAL A 22 14.16 3.15 3.19
N CYS A 23 14.79 4.03 2.41
CA CYS A 23 16.23 4.03 2.18
C CYS A 23 16.96 5.24 2.78
N ASP A 24 16.26 6.12 3.51
CA ASP A 24 16.87 7.22 4.25
C ASP A 24 18.00 6.74 5.17
N ASP A 25 19.11 7.48 5.23
CA ASP A 25 20.30 7.13 6.01
C ASP A 25 19.99 6.94 7.50
N ALA A 26 19.12 7.79 8.06
CA ALA A 26 18.66 7.67 9.44
C ALA A 26 17.82 6.40 9.67
N VAL A 27 16.88 6.10 8.74
CA VAL A 27 15.98 4.94 8.84
C VAL A 27 16.75 3.63 8.77
N ARG A 28 17.78 3.56 7.92
CA ARG A 28 18.64 2.38 7.81
C ARG A 28 19.37 2.04 9.12
N ARG A 29 19.59 3.04 9.98
CA ARG A 29 20.22 2.89 11.29
C ARG A 29 19.24 2.70 12.44
N TRP A 30 17.93 2.64 12.18
CA TRP A 30 16.93 2.43 13.23
C TRP A 30 17.14 1.10 13.93
N SER A 31 17.06 1.14 15.27
CA SER A 31 17.05 -0.05 16.12
C SER A 31 15.80 -0.89 15.88
N PRO A 32 15.81 -2.20 16.22
CA PRO A 32 14.62 -3.04 16.14
C PRO A 32 13.42 -2.46 16.92
N ALA A 33 13.66 -1.82 18.06
CA ALA A 33 12.62 -1.16 18.85
C ALA A 33 11.97 0.01 18.11
N LEU A 34 12.77 0.87 17.47
CA LEU A 34 12.25 2.00 16.70
C LEU A 34 11.48 1.53 15.45
N ARG A 35 11.95 0.47 14.79
CA ARG A 35 11.23 -0.17 13.68
C ARG A 35 9.89 -0.74 14.13
N ALA A 36 9.87 -1.44 15.26
CA ALA A 36 8.63 -1.96 15.84
C ALA A 36 7.65 -0.84 16.15
N ALA A 37 8.10 0.23 16.82
CA ALA A 37 7.27 1.39 17.14
C ALA A 37 6.70 2.06 15.88
N ALA A 38 7.51 2.23 14.83
CA ALA A 38 7.05 2.81 13.56
C ALA A 38 5.97 1.94 12.88
N VAL A 39 6.11 0.62 12.92
CA VAL A 39 5.10 -0.28 12.32
C VAL A 39 3.85 -0.32 13.19
N GLU A 40 3.99 -0.33 14.51
CA GLU A 40 2.87 -0.28 15.45
C GLU A 40 2.07 1.01 15.32
N TYR A 41 2.75 2.15 15.09
CA TYR A 41 2.13 3.42 14.74
C TYR A 41 1.27 3.32 13.46
N LEU A 42 1.78 2.66 12.43
CA LEU A 42 1.08 2.48 11.15
C LEU A 42 0.03 1.34 11.18
N THR A 43 -0.10 0.57 12.26
CA THR A 43 -0.97 -0.61 12.31
C THR A 43 -2.29 -0.32 13.01
N LEU A 44 -3.36 -0.15 12.23
CA LEU A 44 -4.72 0.05 12.76
C LEU A 44 -5.54 -1.25 12.82
N VAL A 45 -5.26 -2.22 11.94
CA VAL A 45 -5.98 -3.50 11.88
C VAL A 45 -5.20 -4.56 12.65
N LYS A 46 -5.72 -4.99 13.80
CA LYS A 46 -5.10 -5.96 14.70
C LYS A 46 -6.01 -7.18 14.89
N GLY A 47 -5.43 -8.38 14.93
CA GLY A 47 -6.16 -9.62 15.20
C GLY A 47 -6.12 -10.66 14.08
N GLY A 48 -6.27 -11.92 14.46
CA GLY A 48 -6.11 -13.10 13.59
C GLY A 48 -7.36 -13.47 12.79
N ALA A 49 -7.41 -14.71 12.31
CA ALA A 49 -8.59 -15.24 11.60
C ALA A 49 -9.85 -15.28 12.50
N GLU A 50 -9.67 -15.54 13.78
CA GLU A 50 -10.75 -15.67 14.77
C GLU A 50 -11.27 -14.33 15.30
N THR A 51 -10.52 -13.24 15.11
CA THR A 51 -10.91 -11.92 15.61
C THR A 51 -11.92 -11.27 14.68
N VAL A 52 -13.14 -11.03 15.16
CA VAL A 52 -14.22 -10.42 14.37
C VAL A 52 -14.04 -8.90 14.22
N LYS A 53 -13.83 -8.18 15.33
CA LYS A 53 -13.55 -6.73 15.35
C LYS A 53 -12.05 -6.49 15.45
N LYS A 54 -11.46 -5.92 14.40
CA LYS A 54 -10.00 -5.74 14.28
C LYS A 54 -9.53 -4.31 14.42
N VAL A 55 -10.45 -3.36 14.44
CA VAL A 55 -10.18 -1.93 14.57
C VAL A 55 -11.00 -1.40 15.74
N ASN A 56 -10.35 -0.67 16.65
CA ASN A 56 -11.00 0.03 17.74
C ASN A 56 -10.45 1.47 17.76
N ILE A 57 -11.34 2.45 17.62
CA ILE A 57 -10.96 3.87 17.69
C ILE A 57 -11.24 4.37 19.10
N SER A 58 -10.23 4.96 19.74
CA SER A 58 -10.32 5.54 21.08
C SER A 58 -10.25 7.06 21.02
N GLU A 59 -10.80 7.72 22.05
CA GLU A 59 -10.67 9.16 22.23
C GLU A 59 -9.51 9.51 23.18
N PRO A 60 -8.77 10.60 22.93
CA PRO A 60 -8.88 11.48 21.75
C PRO A 60 -8.39 10.80 20.45
N ILE A 61 -9.05 11.09 19.32
CA ILE A 61 -8.68 10.48 18.03
C ILE A 61 -7.29 10.97 17.62
N HIS A 62 -6.39 10.04 17.34
CA HIS A 62 -5.05 10.35 16.86
C HIS A 62 -5.10 11.04 15.46
N PRO A 63 -4.31 12.09 15.19
CA PRO A 63 -4.31 12.80 13.89
C PRO A 63 -4.17 11.89 12.67
N PHE A 64 -3.28 10.89 12.73
CA PHE A 64 -3.13 9.83 11.72
C PHE A 64 -4.45 9.12 11.39
N ILE A 65 -5.26 8.79 12.39
CA ILE A 65 -6.55 8.13 12.18
C ILE A 65 -7.55 9.12 11.59
N SER A 66 -7.51 10.38 12.02
CA SER A 66 -8.43 11.42 11.53
C SER A 66 -8.20 11.84 10.07
N SER A 67 -6.98 11.66 9.56
CA SER A 67 -6.63 11.93 8.16
C SER A 67 -6.99 10.77 7.23
N CYS A 68 -7.02 9.53 7.72
CA CYS A 68 -7.37 8.36 6.92
C CYS A 68 -8.75 8.46 6.22
N PRO A 69 -9.86 8.86 6.87
CA PRO A 69 -11.16 9.02 6.22
C PRO A 69 -11.21 10.11 5.14
N ARG A 70 -10.24 11.03 5.10
CA ARG A 70 -10.17 12.10 4.09
C ARG A 70 -9.27 11.73 2.91
N GLY A 71 -8.26 10.88 3.13
CA GLY A 71 -7.27 10.47 2.14
C GLY A 71 -7.42 9.04 1.58
N TYR A 72 -8.21 8.18 2.23
CA TYR A 72 -8.61 6.87 1.72
C TYR A 72 -10.02 6.96 1.11
N PRO A 73 -10.26 6.20 0.04
CA PRO A 73 -10.84 6.71 -1.19
C PRO A 73 -12.24 7.28 -0.96
N SER A 74 -12.55 8.32 -1.73
CA SER A 74 -13.93 8.70 -2.03
C SER A 74 -14.81 7.45 -2.15
N GLN A 75 -16.08 7.55 -1.76
CA GLN A 75 -17.07 6.45 -1.80
C GLN A 75 -16.88 5.51 -3.02
N SER A 76 -16.47 6.04 -4.18
CA SER A 76 -16.10 5.34 -5.42
C SER A 76 -15.17 4.13 -5.31
N SER A 77 -14.15 4.07 -4.43
CA SER A 77 -13.25 2.89 -4.37
C SER A 77 -13.55 1.95 -3.20
N PHE A 78 -14.41 2.37 -2.27
CA PHE A 78 -14.99 1.47 -1.26
C PHE A 78 -16.14 0.64 -1.83
N MET A 79 -16.96 1.21 -2.73
CA MET A 79 -18.12 0.51 -3.29
C MET A 79 -17.78 -0.78 -4.05
N PRO A 80 -16.74 -0.83 -4.91
CA PRO A 80 -16.34 -2.07 -5.56
C PRO A 80 -15.91 -3.15 -4.55
N VAL A 81 -15.29 -2.78 -3.41
CA VAL A 81 -14.95 -3.75 -2.35
C VAL A 81 -16.20 -4.34 -1.69
N LEU A 82 -17.29 -3.57 -1.62
CA LEU A 82 -18.59 -4.04 -1.13
C LEU A 82 -19.31 -4.95 -2.13
N ASP A 83 -19.12 -4.71 -3.44
CA ASP A 83 -19.87 -5.36 -4.53
C ASP A 83 -19.10 -6.48 -5.27
N LEU A 84 -17.76 -6.55 -5.21
CA LEU A 84 -16.91 -7.49 -5.98
C LEU A 84 -16.99 -8.96 -5.55
N GLU A 85 -17.66 -9.27 -4.44
CA GLU A 85 -18.09 -10.65 -4.22
C GLU A 85 -19.48 -10.81 -4.83
N GLN A 86 -19.61 -11.57 -5.93
CA GLN A 86 -20.90 -12.06 -6.46
C GLN A 86 -21.55 -13.01 -5.43
N GLY A 87 -22.06 -12.40 -4.36
CA GLY A 87 -22.32 -13.00 -3.06
C GLY A 87 -21.83 -12.09 -1.93
N GLY A 88 -22.02 -10.76 -2.06
CA GLY A 88 -21.29 -9.67 -1.38
C GLY A 88 -21.16 -9.72 0.13
N LEU A 89 -20.61 -8.65 0.72
CA LEU A 89 -20.60 -8.37 2.17
C LEU A 89 -22.00 -8.50 2.84
N TRP A 90 -23.06 -8.66 2.05
CA TRP A 90 -24.44 -8.87 2.47
C TRP A 90 -25.08 -10.16 1.90
N GLY A 91 -24.41 -10.90 1.01
CA GLY A 91 -24.94 -12.04 0.22
C GLY A 91 -24.45 -13.44 0.66
N ARG A 92 -23.13 -13.70 0.73
CA ARG A 92 -22.57 -14.86 1.48
C ARG A 92 -22.63 -14.66 2.98
N VAL A 93 -22.86 -13.41 3.31
CA VAL A 93 -22.95 -12.87 4.62
C VAL A 93 -24.37 -13.10 5.14
N GLY A 94 -24.73 -14.37 5.38
CA GLY A 94 -25.65 -14.74 6.48
C GLY A 94 -25.06 -14.38 7.88
N LEU A 95 -24.22 -13.35 7.88
CA LEU A 95 -23.03 -13.14 8.68
C LEU A 95 -22.69 -11.65 8.60
N ALA A 96 -23.69 -10.77 8.62
CA ALA A 96 -23.48 -9.49 9.28
C ALA A 96 -23.18 -9.85 10.74
N VAL A 97 -22.02 -10.50 10.98
CA VAL A 97 -21.77 -11.55 11.98
C VAL A 97 -21.97 -10.93 13.33
N PRO A 98 -21.48 -9.71 13.47
CA PRO A 98 -22.27 -8.55 13.86
C PRO A 98 -21.83 -7.42 12.89
N VAL A 99 -22.53 -6.30 12.66
CA VAL A 99 -22.46 -5.16 13.57
C VAL A 99 -21.15 -5.14 14.38
N ILE A 100 -20.00 -5.18 13.69
CA ILE A 100 -18.62 -5.34 14.16
C ILE A 100 -18.45 -4.87 15.61
N GLY A 101 -18.66 -5.77 16.58
CA GLY A 101 -18.68 -5.46 18.01
C GLY A 101 -19.11 -4.03 18.33
N LEU A 102 -20.28 -3.57 17.86
CA LEU A 102 -20.81 -2.31 18.37
C LEU A 102 -20.94 -2.52 19.87
N ASP A 103 -20.19 -1.73 20.64
CA ASP A 103 -20.19 -1.78 22.10
C ASP A 103 -21.60 -1.56 22.69
N ARG A 104 -22.56 -1.15 21.86
CA ARG A 104 -23.99 -1.01 22.16
C ARG A 104 -24.88 -1.75 21.15
N PRO A 105 -25.06 -3.08 21.33
CA PRO A 105 -25.92 -3.88 20.48
C PRO A 105 -27.35 -3.34 20.40
N SER A 106 -27.95 -2.95 21.52
CA SER A 106 -29.36 -2.50 21.58
C SER A 106 -29.62 -1.17 20.86
N GLN A 107 -28.66 -0.25 20.82
CA GLN A 107 -28.88 1.10 20.26
C GLN A 107 -28.82 1.14 18.72
N HIS A 108 -28.05 0.23 18.13
CA HIS A 108 -27.70 0.31 16.72
C HIS A 108 -27.92 -1.00 15.96
N ARG A 109 -27.72 -2.17 16.57
CA ARG A 109 -27.78 -3.46 15.86
C ARG A 109 -29.19 -3.79 15.39
N GLU A 110 -30.17 -3.77 16.30
CA GLU A 110 -31.54 -4.18 16.00
C GLU A 110 -32.20 -3.28 14.94
N PRO A 111 -32.07 -1.94 15.02
CA PRO A 111 -32.65 -1.08 14.00
C PRO A 111 -32.00 -1.25 12.62
N LEU A 112 -30.68 -1.42 12.56
CA LEU A 112 -29.99 -1.66 11.30
C LEU A 112 -30.39 -3.01 10.70
N GLN A 113 -30.57 -4.05 11.52
CA GLN A 113 -31.05 -5.36 11.08
C GLN A 113 -32.48 -5.30 10.53
N GLY A 114 -33.36 -4.45 11.08
CA GLY A 114 -34.72 -4.24 10.54
C GLY A 114 -34.76 -3.40 9.27
N GLU A 115 -33.85 -2.44 9.11
CA GLU A 115 -33.86 -1.47 8.00
C GLU A 115 -33.04 -1.95 6.77
N PHE A 116 -31.98 -2.73 6.95
CA PHE A 116 -31.11 -3.20 5.85
C PHE A 116 -31.82 -4.08 4.81
N PRO A 117 -32.72 -5.01 5.18
CA PRO A 117 -33.49 -5.79 4.20
C PRO A 117 -34.41 -4.92 3.34
N ARG A 118 -34.77 -3.73 3.81
CA ARG A 118 -35.61 -2.77 3.07
C ARG A 118 -34.82 -1.95 2.04
N LYS A 119 -33.49 -2.08 2.00
CA LYS A 119 -32.60 -1.35 1.08
C LYS A 119 -32.19 -2.23 -0.10
N ARG A 120 -32.18 -1.63 -1.29
CA ARG A 120 -32.01 -2.34 -2.57
C ARG A 120 -30.56 -2.77 -2.82
N ASP A 121 -29.60 -1.92 -2.47
CA ASP A 121 -28.19 -2.09 -2.79
C ASP A 121 -27.28 -1.84 -1.56
N SER A 122 -26.00 -2.21 -1.70
CA SER A 122 -24.97 -2.01 -0.68
C SER A 122 -24.75 -0.52 -0.37
N VAL A 123 -24.91 0.36 -1.36
CA VAL A 123 -24.73 1.82 -1.26
C VAL A 123 -25.74 2.41 -0.28
N GLN A 124 -27.03 2.10 -0.44
CA GLN A 124 -28.11 2.57 0.41
C GLN A 124 -27.98 2.07 1.86
N ARG A 125 -27.49 0.83 2.05
CA ARG A 125 -27.20 0.29 3.38
C ARG A 125 -26.06 1.04 4.05
N TRP A 126 -25.00 1.35 3.29
CA TRP A 126 -23.86 2.12 3.78
C TRP A 126 -24.24 3.55 4.18
N GLU A 127 -24.98 4.27 3.34
CA GLU A 127 -25.44 5.63 3.64
C GLU A 127 -26.34 5.68 4.89
N LEU A 128 -27.20 4.66 5.07
CA LEU A 128 -28.01 4.54 6.28
C LEU A 128 -27.14 4.37 7.54
N LEU A 129 -26.14 3.49 7.49
CA LEU A 129 -25.21 3.25 8.59
C LEU A 129 -24.43 4.54 8.93
N LYS A 130 -23.78 5.13 7.93
CA LYS A 130 -22.98 6.36 8.08
C LYS A 130 -23.82 7.49 8.67
N GLY A 131 -25.00 7.74 8.12
CA GLY A 131 -25.92 8.77 8.62
C GLY A 131 -26.41 8.50 10.04
N ARG A 132 -26.49 7.23 10.48
CA ARG A 132 -26.83 6.90 11.87
C ARG A 132 -25.66 7.18 12.81
N MET A 133 -24.45 6.76 12.46
CA MET A 133 -23.24 6.99 13.27
C MET A 133 -22.96 8.48 13.43
N GLU A 134 -23.09 9.26 12.35
CA GLU A 134 -22.91 10.71 12.38
C GLU A 134 -23.87 11.41 13.35
N ARG A 135 -25.17 11.05 13.30
CA ARG A 135 -26.17 11.58 14.23
C ARG A 135 -25.86 11.22 15.69
N THR A 136 -25.31 10.05 15.94
CA THR A 136 -24.90 9.64 17.28
C THR A 136 -23.67 10.40 17.75
N ARG A 137 -22.68 10.64 16.87
CA ARG A 137 -21.49 11.46 17.19
C ARG A 137 -21.86 12.90 17.52
N VAL A 138 -22.73 13.53 16.73
CA VAL A 138 -23.17 14.92 16.98
C VAL A 138 -23.99 15.05 18.28
N ARG A 139 -24.77 14.02 18.64
CA ARG A 139 -25.60 14.00 19.85
C ARG A 139 -24.89 13.43 21.08
N ALA A 140 -23.64 12.99 20.93
CA ALA A 140 -22.84 12.42 22.00
C ALA A 140 -22.40 13.55 22.95
N GLY A 141 -23.25 13.89 23.92
CA GLY A 141 -22.88 14.79 25.02
C GLY A 141 -21.84 14.12 25.95
N LYS A 142 -22.29 13.61 27.11
CA LYS A 142 -21.43 12.84 28.04
C LYS A 142 -21.25 11.36 27.67
N SER A 143 -21.83 10.92 26.56
CA SER A 143 -21.80 9.52 26.11
C SER A 143 -20.67 9.35 25.11
N ALA A 144 -19.92 8.24 25.17
CA ALA A 144 -18.86 7.96 24.20
C ALA A 144 -19.42 7.97 22.75
N PRO A 145 -18.80 8.71 21.82
CA PRO A 145 -19.18 8.71 20.41
C PRO A 145 -18.92 7.34 19.76
N CYS A 146 -19.67 7.04 18.70
CA CYS A 146 -19.56 5.79 17.96
C CYS A 146 -18.86 6.01 16.62
N TYR A 147 -17.76 5.29 16.37
CA TYR A 147 -16.95 5.37 15.14
C TYR A 147 -17.08 4.13 14.26
N ALA A 148 -18.16 3.37 14.38
CA ALA A 148 -18.28 2.09 13.69
C ALA A 148 -18.18 2.20 12.16
N ASP A 149 -18.66 3.29 11.57
CA ASP A 149 -18.49 3.56 10.14
C ASP A 149 -17.01 3.71 9.76
N TRP A 150 -16.20 4.38 10.59
CA TRP A 150 -14.75 4.49 10.39
C TRP A 150 -14.05 3.16 10.66
N GLU A 151 -14.42 2.44 11.72
CA GLU A 151 -13.84 1.13 12.07
C GLU A 151 -14.09 0.09 10.96
N ILE A 152 -15.30 0.06 10.40
CA ILE A 152 -15.64 -0.79 9.25
C ILE A 152 -14.76 -0.43 8.06
N MET A 153 -14.73 0.85 7.67
CA MET A 153 -13.94 1.31 6.53
C MET A 153 -12.46 0.93 6.69
N LEU A 154 -11.88 1.20 7.87
CA LEU A 154 -10.49 0.85 8.16
C LEU A 154 -10.27 -0.67 8.13
N GLN A 155 -11.17 -1.48 8.70
CA GLN A 155 -10.99 -2.93 8.73
C GLN A 155 -10.93 -3.58 7.34
N PHE A 156 -11.68 -3.03 6.37
CA PHE A 156 -11.76 -3.55 5.01
C PHE A 156 -10.75 -2.92 4.05
N CYS A 157 -10.39 -1.66 4.23
CA CYS A 157 -9.56 -0.93 3.27
C CYS A 157 -8.16 -0.58 3.77
N PHE A 158 -7.97 -0.51 5.09
CA PHE A 158 -6.67 -0.12 5.63
C PHE A 158 -5.62 -1.21 5.41
N PRO A 159 -4.38 -0.86 5.03
CA PRO A 159 -3.35 -1.83 4.74
C PRO A 159 -3.03 -2.71 5.96
N ARG A 160 -2.87 -4.01 5.70
CA ARG A 160 -2.39 -4.97 6.69
C ARG A 160 -0.89 -5.13 6.53
N LEU A 161 -0.14 -4.70 7.54
CA LEU A 161 1.31 -4.74 7.54
C LEU A 161 1.81 -6.05 8.16
N ASP A 162 2.73 -6.73 7.48
CA ASP A 162 3.47 -7.83 8.09
C ASP A 162 4.57 -7.25 8.98
N ILE A 163 4.31 -7.25 10.28
CA ILE A 163 5.19 -6.66 11.26
C ILE A 163 6.54 -7.39 11.36
N ASN A 164 6.55 -8.71 11.13
CA ASN A 164 7.75 -9.53 11.31
C ASN A 164 8.79 -9.24 10.23
N VAL A 165 8.34 -8.87 9.03
CA VAL A 165 9.19 -8.41 7.91
C VAL A 165 9.90 -7.09 8.25
N SER A 166 9.32 -6.28 9.15
CA SER A 166 9.76 -4.91 9.40
C SER A 166 10.60 -4.74 10.68
N LYS A 167 10.43 -5.59 11.70
CA LYS A 167 11.14 -5.48 12.99
C LYS A 167 12.62 -5.90 12.92
N GLY A 168 12.91 -6.99 12.21
CA GLY A 168 14.24 -7.62 12.22
C GLY A 168 15.20 -7.01 11.19
N LEU A 169 16.43 -6.70 11.61
CA LEU A 169 17.49 -6.22 10.70
C LEU A 169 17.98 -7.32 9.73
N GLY A 170 17.90 -8.59 10.14
CA GLY A 170 18.31 -9.74 9.33
C GLY A 170 17.21 -10.29 8.40
N HIS A 171 16.07 -9.62 8.28
CA HIS A 171 14.98 -10.11 7.44
C HIS A 171 15.34 -9.95 5.96
N LEU A 172 15.27 -11.06 5.21
CA LEU A 172 15.54 -11.06 3.77
C LEU A 172 14.27 -10.75 2.99
N LEU A 173 14.34 -9.72 2.15
CA LEU A 173 13.24 -9.31 1.29
C LEU A 173 13.62 -9.51 -0.19
N LYS A 174 12.63 -9.87 -1.01
CA LYS A 174 12.83 -10.06 -2.45
C LYS A 174 13.38 -8.79 -3.11
N SER A 175 14.49 -8.92 -3.84
CA SER A 175 15.10 -7.81 -4.58
C SER A 175 14.15 -7.22 -5.63
N PRO A 176 14.15 -5.89 -5.82
CA PRO A 176 13.60 -5.28 -7.03
C PRO A 176 14.16 -5.96 -8.28
N PHE A 177 13.35 -5.98 -9.35
CA PHE A 177 13.62 -6.63 -10.63
C PHE A 177 13.77 -8.16 -10.61
N SER A 178 13.52 -8.82 -9.47
CA SER A 178 13.48 -10.28 -9.42
C SER A 178 12.29 -10.85 -10.20
N VAL A 179 12.48 -11.99 -10.86
CA VAL A 179 11.42 -12.76 -11.52
C VAL A 179 10.61 -13.53 -10.48
N HIS A 180 9.28 -13.45 -10.53
CA HIS A 180 8.44 -14.29 -9.68
C HIS A 180 8.27 -15.68 -10.32
N PRO A 181 8.65 -16.78 -9.62
CA PRO A 181 8.85 -18.10 -10.26
C PRO A 181 7.57 -18.70 -10.85
N LYS A 182 6.40 -18.42 -10.28
CA LYS A 182 5.13 -18.98 -10.77
C LYS A 182 4.42 -18.13 -11.83
N THR A 183 4.74 -16.84 -11.91
CA THR A 183 4.02 -15.89 -12.79
C THR A 183 4.90 -15.38 -13.92
N GLY A 184 6.22 -15.58 -13.83
CA GLY A 184 7.20 -15.02 -14.75
C GLY A 184 7.33 -13.50 -14.65
N ARG A 185 6.46 -12.81 -13.91
CA ARG A 185 6.44 -11.34 -13.82
C ARG A 185 7.64 -10.78 -13.09
N ILE A 186 8.13 -9.64 -13.58
CA ILE A 186 9.22 -8.90 -12.95
C ILE A 186 8.71 -8.09 -11.76
N SER A 187 9.50 -8.05 -10.68
CA SER A 187 9.20 -7.27 -9.48
C SER A 187 9.58 -5.79 -9.71
N VAL A 188 8.72 -5.07 -10.43
CA VAL A 188 9.02 -3.71 -10.91
C VAL A 188 8.75 -2.61 -9.87
N PRO A 189 9.54 -1.52 -9.85
CA PRO A 189 9.21 -0.28 -9.15
C PRO A 189 7.86 0.31 -9.56
N LEU A 190 7.17 0.95 -8.61
CA LEU A 190 5.90 1.61 -8.83
C LEU A 190 6.08 3.13 -8.91
N ASP A 191 5.45 3.74 -9.91
CA ASP A 191 5.34 5.20 -10.03
C ASP A 191 4.25 5.71 -9.10
N LEU A 192 4.63 6.43 -8.05
CA LEU A 192 3.70 6.96 -7.06
C LEU A 192 2.85 8.11 -7.59
N GLN A 193 3.25 8.77 -8.68
CA GLN A 193 2.47 9.87 -9.28
C GLN A 193 1.34 9.34 -10.17
N ARG A 194 1.46 8.09 -10.63
CA ARG A 194 0.49 7.45 -11.55
C ARG A 194 0.07 6.07 -11.03
N LEU A 195 -0.05 5.93 -9.71
CA LEU A 195 -0.34 4.65 -9.07
C LEU A 195 -1.67 4.05 -9.51
N ASP A 196 -2.69 4.89 -9.75
CA ASP A 196 -4.03 4.45 -10.20
C ASP A 196 -4.02 3.82 -11.60
N GLN A 197 -2.96 4.03 -12.38
CA GLN A 197 -2.79 3.46 -13.72
C GLN A 197 -2.02 2.13 -13.70
N PHE A 198 -1.49 1.73 -12.54
CA PHE A 198 -0.71 0.51 -12.42
C PHE A 198 -1.60 -0.73 -12.51
N ASP A 199 -1.40 -1.54 -13.55
CA ASP A 199 -2.06 -2.82 -13.72
C ASP A 199 -1.10 -4.00 -13.44
N PRO A 200 -1.30 -4.78 -12.36
CA PRO A 200 -0.47 -5.94 -12.05
C PRO A 200 -0.54 -7.08 -13.08
N PHE A 201 -1.55 -7.09 -13.96
CA PHE A 201 -1.70 -8.08 -15.02
C PHE A 201 -0.92 -7.72 -16.28
N ALA A 202 -0.68 -6.43 -16.53
CA ALA A 202 0.10 -5.91 -17.64
C ALA A 202 1.62 -5.83 -17.38
N VAL A 203 2.07 -6.15 -16.15
CA VAL A 203 3.50 -6.15 -15.81
C VAL A 203 4.25 -7.18 -16.67
N PRO A 204 5.40 -6.81 -17.28
CA PRO A 204 6.13 -7.70 -18.18
C PRO A 204 6.61 -8.98 -17.49
N THR A 205 6.63 -10.05 -18.28
CA THR A 205 7.16 -11.35 -17.87
C THR A 205 8.56 -11.55 -18.42
N ILE A 206 9.35 -12.42 -17.80
CA ILE A 206 10.67 -12.75 -18.32
C ILE A 206 10.60 -13.29 -19.75
N SER A 207 9.60 -14.10 -20.08
CA SER A 207 9.41 -14.66 -21.42
C SER A 207 9.07 -13.58 -22.45
N SER A 208 8.21 -12.61 -22.10
CA SER A 208 7.89 -11.50 -23.00
C SER A 208 9.10 -10.59 -23.23
N LEU A 209 9.90 -10.34 -22.19
CA LEU A 209 11.12 -9.54 -22.32
C LEU A 209 12.18 -10.22 -23.18
N CYS A 210 12.38 -11.54 -23.04
CA CYS A 210 13.29 -12.28 -23.92
C CYS A 210 12.83 -12.18 -25.39
N HIS A 211 11.54 -12.36 -25.66
CA HIS A 211 11.00 -12.22 -27.02
C HIS A 211 11.20 -10.81 -27.59
N GLU A 212 10.98 -9.77 -26.78
CA GLU A 212 11.23 -8.38 -27.19
C GLU A 212 12.71 -8.14 -27.53
N LEU A 213 13.64 -8.72 -26.76
CA LEU A 213 15.08 -8.62 -27.03
C LEU A 213 15.48 -9.37 -28.29
N ASP A 214 15.00 -10.60 -28.47
CA ASP A 214 15.30 -11.42 -29.65
C ASP A 214 14.82 -10.71 -30.93
N THR A 215 13.61 -10.16 -30.90
CA THR A 215 13.04 -9.38 -32.02
C THR A 215 13.86 -8.11 -32.29
N ALA A 216 14.27 -7.41 -31.23
CA ALA A 216 15.01 -6.15 -31.34
C ALA A 216 16.50 -6.33 -31.71
N GLY A 217 17.01 -7.55 -31.61
CA GLY A 217 18.34 -7.97 -32.07
C GLY A 217 18.37 -8.33 -33.55
N ASP A 218 17.30 -8.95 -34.06
CA ASP A 218 17.16 -9.36 -35.47
C ASP A 218 17.10 -8.15 -36.43
N ASP A 219 16.54 -7.03 -35.98
CA ASP A 219 16.51 -5.76 -36.73
C ASP A 219 17.88 -5.04 -36.79
N GLY A 220 18.91 -5.54 -36.09
CA GLY A 220 20.18 -4.85 -35.83
C GLY A 220 21.44 -5.49 -36.43
N GLU A 221 21.33 -6.55 -37.24
CA GLU A 221 22.49 -7.23 -37.85
C GLU A 221 23.13 -6.47 -39.04
N GLN A 222 22.83 -5.19 -39.23
CA GLN A 222 23.55 -4.29 -40.13
C GLN A 222 23.98 -3.01 -39.41
N GLU A 223 24.87 -3.09 -38.41
CA GLU A 223 25.87 -2.03 -38.20
C GLU A 223 26.99 -2.45 -37.24
N ASP A 224 28.19 -2.03 -37.63
CA ASP A 224 29.54 -2.45 -37.25
C ASP A 224 29.89 -2.64 -35.76
N GLY A 225 30.75 -3.64 -35.52
CA GLY A 225 32.11 -3.40 -34.99
C GLY A 225 32.28 -2.85 -33.57
N ALA A 226 32.69 -3.75 -32.66
CA ALA A 226 33.55 -3.46 -31.50
C ALA A 226 32.98 -2.68 -30.31
N GLU A 227 31.79 -3.04 -29.79
CA GLU A 227 31.45 -2.77 -28.38
C GLU A 227 31.64 -4.04 -27.52
N THR A 228 32.30 -3.89 -26.36
CA THR A 228 32.42 -4.95 -25.34
C THR A 228 31.03 -5.47 -24.94
N GLU A 229 30.80 -6.79 -24.97
CA GLU A 229 29.57 -7.50 -24.53
C GLU A 229 28.73 -6.82 -23.42
N PRO A 230 29.30 -6.34 -22.29
CA PRO A 230 28.54 -5.66 -21.25
C PRO A 230 27.89 -4.33 -21.67
N LYS A 231 28.48 -3.58 -22.61
CA LYS A 231 27.92 -2.31 -23.13
C LYS A 231 26.76 -2.56 -24.11
N ARG A 232 26.85 -3.63 -24.93
CA ARG A 232 25.76 -4.08 -25.81
C ARG A 232 24.52 -4.48 -25.00
N ARG A 233 24.68 -5.35 -24.00
CA ARG A 233 23.57 -5.79 -23.12
C ARG A 233 22.95 -4.67 -22.28
N ALA A 234 23.74 -3.68 -21.85
CA ALA A 234 23.26 -2.54 -21.06
C ALA A 234 22.39 -1.55 -21.84
N ARG A 235 22.39 -1.58 -23.18
CA ARG A 235 21.50 -0.76 -24.01
C ARG A 235 20.25 -1.51 -24.46
N ASP A 236 20.20 -2.82 -24.25
CA ASP A 236 19.19 -3.69 -24.85
C ASP A 236 17.84 -3.66 -24.12
N TYR A 237 17.87 -3.60 -22.77
CA TYR A 237 16.64 -3.46 -21.98
C TYR A 237 15.85 -2.19 -22.31
N LYS A 238 16.52 -1.15 -22.87
CA LYS A 238 15.87 0.10 -23.28
C LYS A 238 14.90 -0.09 -24.45
N LYS A 239 15.07 -1.17 -25.22
CA LYS A 239 14.17 -1.56 -26.31
C LYS A 239 12.99 -2.42 -25.82
N THR A 240 12.95 -2.75 -24.53
CA THR A 240 11.93 -3.60 -23.94
C THR A 240 10.92 -2.81 -23.12
N SER A 241 9.79 -3.44 -22.83
CA SER A 241 8.76 -2.99 -21.90
C SER A 241 9.26 -2.85 -20.45
N LEU A 242 10.48 -3.31 -20.14
CA LEU A 242 11.12 -3.08 -18.84
C LEU A 242 11.66 -1.65 -18.68
N ALA A 243 11.98 -0.96 -19.78
CA ALA A 243 12.65 0.35 -19.76
C ALA A 243 11.95 1.42 -18.90
N PRO A 244 10.62 1.59 -18.95
CA PRO A 244 9.93 2.59 -18.13
C PRO A 244 10.11 2.35 -16.63
N TYR A 245 10.15 1.08 -16.20
CA TYR A 245 10.33 0.71 -14.80
C TYR A 245 11.76 0.94 -14.31
N VAL A 246 12.75 0.77 -15.19
CA VAL A 246 14.15 1.11 -14.88
C VAL A 246 14.31 2.61 -14.71
N ARG A 247 13.66 3.43 -15.54
CA ARG A 247 13.69 4.90 -15.38
C ARG A 247 13.17 5.37 -14.02
N ILE A 248 12.09 4.75 -13.51
CA ILE A 248 11.58 5.03 -12.15
C ILE A 248 12.65 4.72 -11.10
N PHE A 249 13.37 3.61 -11.26
CA PHE A 249 14.46 3.24 -10.35
C PHE A 249 15.66 4.17 -10.44
N GLU A 250 16.07 4.55 -11.66
CA GLU A 250 17.16 5.51 -11.89
C GLU A 250 16.86 6.84 -11.19
N GLN A 251 15.66 7.39 -11.40
CA GLN A 251 15.23 8.62 -10.72
C GLN A 251 15.30 8.48 -9.19
N PHE A 252 14.83 7.35 -8.64
CA PHE A 252 14.91 7.10 -7.21
C PHE A 252 16.37 7.07 -6.69
N VAL A 253 17.28 6.43 -7.43
CA VAL A 253 18.70 6.36 -7.08
C VAL A 253 19.37 7.73 -7.17
N GLU A 254 19.09 8.50 -8.21
CA GLU A 254 19.59 9.87 -8.40
C GLU A 254 19.14 10.79 -7.25
N GLU A 255 17.88 10.69 -6.83
CA GLU A 255 17.36 11.44 -5.70
C GLU A 255 18.06 11.08 -4.38
N MET A 256 18.32 9.79 -4.14
CA MET A 256 19.10 9.35 -2.99
C MET A 256 20.54 9.85 -3.04
N GLU A 257 21.19 9.80 -4.20
CA GLU A 257 22.56 10.24 -4.37
C GLU A 257 22.69 11.75 -4.13
N ARG A 258 21.76 12.54 -4.67
CA ARG A 258 21.68 13.99 -4.43
C ARG A 258 21.52 14.30 -2.95
N ALA A 259 20.65 13.57 -2.24
CA ALA A 259 20.46 13.75 -0.80
C ALA A 259 21.74 13.47 -0.01
N ARG A 260 22.44 12.36 -0.31
CA ARG A 260 23.72 12.03 0.34
C ARG A 260 24.83 13.04 0.05
N ARG A 261 24.93 13.53 -1.19
CA ARG A 261 25.89 14.58 -1.55
C ARG A 261 25.62 15.86 -0.74
N GLY A 262 24.35 16.27 -0.62
CA GLY A 262 23.96 17.41 0.21
C GLY A 262 24.28 17.24 1.69
N GLU A 263 24.08 16.06 2.26
CA GLU A 263 24.44 15.77 3.66
C GLU A 263 25.96 15.77 3.89
N ARG A 264 26.75 15.22 2.96
CA ARG A 264 28.22 15.25 3.05
C ARG A 264 28.78 16.66 3.01
N LEU A 265 28.28 17.51 2.11
CA LEU A 265 28.69 18.91 2.02
C LEU A 265 28.41 19.64 3.34
N ARG A 266 27.17 19.54 3.85
CA ARG A 266 26.80 20.13 5.16
C ARG A 266 27.71 19.66 6.30
N ARG A 267 28.11 18.39 6.28
CA ARG A 267 29.00 17.86 7.31
C ARG A 267 30.44 18.36 7.15
N SER A 268 30.95 18.51 5.93
CA SER A 268 32.26 19.13 5.64
C SER A 268 32.28 20.57 6.14
N ASP A 269 31.24 21.35 5.79
CA ASP A 269 31.10 22.75 6.21
C ASP A 269 31.08 22.91 7.73
N LEU A 270 30.44 21.97 8.45
CA LEU A 270 30.40 21.94 9.92
C LEU A 270 31.73 21.52 10.56
N GLN A 271 32.52 20.68 9.87
CA GLN A 271 33.81 20.21 10.37
C GLN A 271 34.97 21.15 10.02
N GLY A 272 34.74 22.14 9.13
CA GLY A 272 35.77 23.07 8.69
C GLY A 272 36.83 22.43 7.79
N ASP A 273 36.56 21.23 7.29
CA ASP A 273 37.39 20.53 6.31
C ASP A 273 37.08 21.14 4.94
N PHE A 274 37.86 22.17 4.58
CA PHE A 274 37.91 22.75 3.23
C PHE A 274 39.09 22.20 2.44
#